data_AF-A1ZXP0-F1
#
_entry.id   AF-A1ZXP0-F1
#
_cell.length_a   1.000
_cell.length_b   1.000
_cell.length_c   1.000
_cell.angle_alpha   90.00
_cell.angle_beta   90.00
_cell.angle_gamma   90.00
#
_symmetry.space_group_name_H-M   'P 1'
#
loop_
_entity.id
_entity.type
_entity.pdbx_description
1 polymer ?
#
loop_
_entity_poly.entity_id
_entity_poly.type
_entity_poly.pdbx_seq_one_letter_code
_entity_poly.pdbx_strand_id
1 'polypeptide(L)'
;MNLTYKIHLFYIILCCLFGCTVSQPTTDKKVPKLNKEQLLSIIYKHNNVLSYNTSIGKKWSDNTYAFVRKYFKDKPKLITKYTSLKKRTTEQITFIDKLIHQLVKKAGNGINPDTEQIVNPYEEALVEKVMLKERQAFDLEKRLNEYTDFINQEFDYFKLSKLTTNYQRNLRYKLLPSHKKEDFVNAYFKNTPLILALSHLQLLQNNILRYEEEVIKYMILSLVDKK
;
A
#
# COMPACT_ATOMS: atom_id res chain seq x y z
N MET A 1 14.34 10.98 -13.49
CA MET A 1 14.92 9.70 -13.00
C MET A 1 13.87 8.60 -13.19
N ASN A 2 14.10 7.66 -14.11
CA ASN A 2 13.07 6.84 -14.77
C ASN A 2 12.43 5.77 -13.87
N LEU A 3 11.10 5.65 -13.98
CA LEU A 3 10.22 4.70 -13.25
C LEU A 3 10.63 3.22 -13.45
N THR A 4 11.24 2.92 -14.60
CA THR A 4 11.79 1.60 -14.97
C THR A 4 12.90 1.13 -14.04
N TYR A 5 13.72 2.04 -13.49
CA TYR A 5 14.77 1.69 -12.52
C TYR A 5 14.21 1.31 -11.15
N LYS A 6 13.07 1.90 -10.74
CA LYS A 6 12.40 1.56 -9.47
C LYS A 6 11.77 0.17 -9.51
N ILE A 7 11.28 -0.25 -10.67
CA ILE A 7 10.71 -1.59 -10.89
C ILE A 7 11.80 -2.66 -10.89
N HIS A 8 12.96 -2.39 -11.52
CA HIS A 8 14.11 -3.30 -11.47
C HIS A 8 14.70 -3.44 -10.06
N LEU A 9 14.76 -2.36 -9.28
CA LEU A 9 15.21 -2.42 -7.89
C LEU A 9 14.25 -3.27 -7.05
N PHE A 10 12.94 -3.13 -7.24
CA PHE A 10 11.94 -3.99 -6.59
C PHE A 10 12.10 -5.47 -6.99
N TYR A 11 12.47 -5.73 -8.26
CA TYR A 11 12.71 -7.08 -8.79
C TYR A 11 13.90 -7.78 -8.12
N ILE A 12 14.99 -7.05 -7.88
CA ILE A 12 16.20 -7.57 -7.22
C ILE A 12 15.92 -7.87 -5.74
N ILE A 13 15.18 -6.99 -5.07
CA ILE A 13 14.83 -7.13 -3.66
C ILE A 13 13.95 -8.37 -3.45
N LEU A 14 12.99 -8.60 -4.35
CA LEU A 14 12.08 -9.75 -4.24
C LEU A 14 12.75 -11.09 -4.58
N CYS A 15 13.72 -11.11 -5.51
CA CYS A 15 14.49 -12.33 -5.84
C CYS A 15 15.44 -12.72 -4.70
N CYS A 16 16.04 -11.75 -4.01
CA CYS A 16 16.94 -12.01 -2.89
C CYS A 16 16.21 -12.47 -1.62
N LEU A 17 14.94 -12.08 -1.42
CA LEU A 17 14.16 -12.42 -0.22
C LEU A 17 13.71 -13.88 -0.14
N PHE A 18 13.70 -14.63 -1.25
CA PHE A 18 13.08 -15.97 -1.29
C PHE A 18 13.94 -17.07 -1.91
N GLY A 19 15.26 -16.87 -2.07
CA GLY A 19 16.17 -17.94 -2.52
C GLY A 19 15.71 -18.64 -3.80
N CYS A 20 15.05 -17.91 -4.71
CA CYS A 20 14.56 -18.51 -5.95
C CYS A 20 15.76 -18.85 -6.83
N THR A 21 16.04 -20.15 -6.98
CA THR A 21 16.78 -20.67 -8.14
C THR A 21 15.89 -20.54 -9.37
N VAL A 22 15.69 -19.31 -9.86
CA VAL A 22 15.20 -19.11 -11.22
C VAL A 22 16.43 -19.17 -12.12
N SER A 23 16.58 -20.28 -12.83
CA SER A 23 17.46 -20.35 -14.00
C SER A 23 16.97 -19.33 -15.03
N GLN A 24 17.51 -18.13 -14.99
CA GLN A 24 17.47 -17.24 -16.15
C GLN A 24 18.53 -17.71 -17.17
N PRO A 25 18.22 -17.70 -18.48
CA PRO A 25 19.22 -17.99 -19.49
C PRO A 25 20.24 -16.85 -19.54
N THR A 26 21.46 -17.19 -19.12
CA THR A 26 22.77 -16.63 -19.50
C THR A 26 22.85 -15.12 -19.78
N THR A 27 23.10 -14.33 -18.74
CA THR A 27 24.28 -13.44 -18.72
C THR A 27 24.91 -13.49 -17.33
N ASP A 28 26.21 -13.72 -17.33
CA ASP A 28 27.07 -14.06 -16.21
C ASP A 28 27.32 -12.84 -15.31
N LYS A 29 26.32 -12.46 -14.51
CA LYS A 29 26.50 -11.56 -13.37
C LYS A 29 25.96 -12.24 -12.13
N LYS A 30 26.85 -12.87 -11.36
CA LYS A 30 26.57 -13.35 -10.00
C LYS A 30 25.88 -12.24 -9.22
N VAL A 31 24.56 -12.35 -9.04
CA VAL A 31 23.82 -11.44 -8.16
C VAL A 31 24.45 -11.59 -6.77
N PRO A 32 24.93 -10.50 -6.15
CA PRO A 32 25.55 -10.59 -4.83
C PRO A 32 24.57 -11.20 -3.84
N LYS A 33 24.97 -12.26 -3.15
CA LYS A 33 24.17 -12.83 -2.06
C LYS A 33 24.13 -11.80 -0.93
N LEU A 34 22.99 -11.14 -0.76
CA LEU A 34 22.80 -10.15 0.29
C LEU A 34 22.73 -10.82 1.66
N ASN A 35 23.38 -10.22 2.66
CA ASN A 35 23.23 -10.65 4.04
C ASN A 35 21.94 -10.06 4.67
N LYS A 36 21.60 -10.53 5.87
CA LYS A 36 20.37 -10.13 6.59
C LYS A 36 20.30 -8.62 6.85
N GLU A 37 21.42 -7.98 7.18
CA GLU A 37 21.48 -6.54 7.46
C GLU A 37 21.29 -5.70 6.19
N GLN A 38 21.90 -6.12 5.09
CA GLN A 38 21.72 -5.48 3.78
C GLN A 38 20.28 -5.56 3.33
N LEU A 39 19.64 -6.74 3.46
CA LEU A 39 18.21 -6.92 3.17
C LEU A 39 17.34 -6.00 4.04
N LEU A 40 17.61 -5.94 5.35
CA LEU A 40 16.89 -5.07 6.27
C LEU A 40 17.00 -3.59 5.88
N SER A 41 18.21 -3.14 5.57
CA SER A 41 18.48 -1.75 5.17
C SER A 41 17.70 -1.36 3.90
N ILE A 42 17.58 -2.30 2.96
CA ILE A 42 16.83 -2.15 1.73
C ILE A 42 15.34 -2.01 2.02
N ILE A 43 14.80 -2.86 2.90
CA ILE A 43 13.37 -2.81 3.26
C ILE A 43 13.06 -1.51 3.99
N TYR A 44 13.93 -1.05 4.90
CA TYR A 44 13.75 0.27 5.55
C TYR A 44 13.73 1.41 4.54
N LYS A 45 14.68 1.43 3.58
CA LYS A 45 14.66 2.42 2.49
C LYS A 45 13.37 2.37 1.69
N HIS A 46 12.86 1.17 1.40
CA HIS A 46 11.60 1.00 0.71
C HIS A 46 10.42 1.56 1.51
N ASN A 47 10.32 1.24 2.81
CA ASN A 47 9.28 1.75 3.70
C ASN A 47 9.32 3.27 3.83
N ASN A 48 10.52 3.85 3.87
CA ASN A 48 10.68 5.31 3.88
C ASN A 48 10.15 5.95 2.60
N VAL A 49 10.41 5.34 1.43
CA VAL A 49 9.84 5.80 0.15
C VAL A 49 8.32 5.66 0.13
N LEU A 50 7.77 4.55 0.64
CA LEU A 50 6.32 4.37 0.72
C LEU A 50 5.67 5.41 1.63
N SER A 51 6.25 5.66 2.79
CA SER A 51 5.80 6.69 3.75
C SER A 51 5.87 8.10 3.14
N TYR A 52 6.98 8.41 2.46
CA TYR A 52 7.14 9.67 1.75
C TYR A 52 6.05 9.86 0.69
N ASN A 53 5.81 8.85 -0.16
CA ASN A 53 4.75 8.90 -1.16
C ASN A 53 3.36 9.09 -0.53
N THR A 54 3.08 8.43 0.59
CA THR A 54 1.82 8.62 1.32
C THR A 54 1.67 10.07 1.78
N SER A 55 2.73 10.69 2.31
CA SER A 55 2.68 12.09 2.75
C SER A 55 2.48 13.07 1.59
N ILE A 56 3.14 12.85 0.46
CA ILE A 56 2.95 13.65 -0.76
C ILE A 56 1.52 13.49 -1.29
N GLY A 57 0.99 12.27 -1.35
CA GLY A 57 -0.38 12.01 -1.79
C GLY A 57 -1.43 12.67 -0.87
N LYS A 58 -1.24 12.60 0.46
CA LYS A 58 -2.08 13.32 1.44
C LYS A 58 -2.10 14.83 1.16
N LYS A 59 -0.91 15.44 1.02
CA LYS A 59 -0.77 16.89 0.74
C LYS A 59 -1.39 17.29 -0.60
N TRP A 60 -1.18 16.48 -1.64
CA TRP A 60 -1.78 16.71 -2.95
C TRP A 60 -3.32 16.68 -2.87
N SER A 61 -3.87 15.69 -2.18
CA SER A 61 -5.30 15.53 -1.94
C SER A 61 -5.90 16.72 -1.18
N ASP A 62 -5.24 17.17 -0.09
CA ASP A 62 -5.66 18.35 0.68
C ASP A 62 -5.66 19.63 -0.15
N ASN A 63 -4.57 19.87 -0.89
CA ASN A 63 -4.43 21.06 -1.74
C ASN A 63 -5.47 21.07 -2.85
N THR A 64 -5.74 19.92 -3.48
CA THR A 64 -6.74 19.81 -4.54
C THR A 64 -8.14 20.06 -3.99
N TYR A 65 -8.45 19.54 -2.81
CA TYR A 65 -9.72 19.80 -2.15
C TYR A 65 -9.92 21.29 -1.81
N ALA A 66 -8.89 21.95 -1.26
CA ALA A 66 -8.92 23.38 -0.98
C ALA A 66 -9.11 24.21 -2.26
N PHE A 67 -8.41 23.84 -3.34
CA PHE A 67 -8.58 24.45 -4.66
C PHE A 67 -10.02 24.31 -5.16
N VAL A 68 -10.58 23.09 -5.13
CA VAL A 68 -11.93 22.84 -5.63
C VAL A 68 -12.97 23.66 -4.85
N ARG A 69 -12.87 23.69 -3.52
CA ARG A 69 -13.75 24.52 -2.68
C ARG A 69 -13.63 26.02 -2.97
N LYS A 70 -12.43 26.50 -3.33
CA LYS A 70 -12.20 27.93 -3.58
C LYS A 70 -12.72 28.37 -4.93
N TYR A 71 -12.48 27.59 -5.98
CA TYR A 71 -12.70 28.03 -7.37
C TYR A 71 -13.97 27.48 -8.02
N PHE A 72 -14.60 26.44 -7.48
CA PHE A 72 -15.86 25.87 -8.01
C PHE A 72 -17.03 26.02 -7.01
N LYS A 73 -17.08 27.16 -6.31
CA LYS A 73 -18.12 27.47 -5.30
C LYS A 73 -19.53 27.42 -5.88
N ASP A 74 -19.66 27.76 -7.16
CA ASP A 74 -20.87 27.71 -7.98
C ASP A 74 -21.31 26.27 -8.34
N LYS A 75 -20.48 25.26 -8.07
CA LYS A 75 -20.75 23.84 -8.37
C LYS A 75 -20.90 23.03 -7.08
N PRO A 76 -21.98 23.22 -6.29
CA PRO A 76 -22.16 22.56 -4.99
C PRO A 76 -22.16 21.03 -5.09
N LYS A 77 -22.72 20.46 -6.17
CA LYS A 77 -22.69 19.00 -6.40
C LYS A 77 -21.25 18.46 -6.52
N LEU A 78 -20.36 19.20 -7.20
CA LEU A 78 -18.95 18.83 -7.31
C LEU A 78 -18.28 18.85 -5.94
N ILE A 79 -18.46 19.94 -5.19
CA ILE A 79 -17.89 20.10 -3.85
C ILE A 79 -18.35 18.96 -2.92
N THR A 80 -19.64 18.61 -2.95
CA THR A 80 -20.17 17.49 -2.14
C THR A 80 -19.51 16.16 -2.51
N LYS A 81 -19.36 15.86 -3.81
CA LYS A 81 -18.69 14.62 -4.25
C LYS A 81 -17.22 14.56 -3.79
N TYR A 82 -16.46 15.64 -3.98
CA TYR A 82 -15.09 15.74 -3.49
C TYR A 82 -14.99 15.58 -1.97
N THR A 83 -15.94 16.16 -1.22
CA THR A 83 -15.97 16.09 0.24
C THR A 83 -16.22 14.67 0.71
N SER A 84 -17.17 13.97 0.07
CA SER A 84 -17.46 12.57 0.35
C SER A 84 -16.24 11.69 0.07
N LEU A 85 -15.62 11.84 -1.10
CA LEU A 85 -14.41 11.10 -1.47
C LEU A 85 -13.28 11.34 -0.46
N LYS A 86 -12.97 12.60 -0.17
CA LYS A 86 -11.90 12.97 0.79
C LYS A 86 -12.13 12.38 2.17
N LYS A 87 -13.37 12.43 2.66
CA LYS A 87 -13.76 11.85 3.95
C LYS A 87 -13.50 10.34 3.94
N ARG A 88 -14.02 9.62 2.93
CA ARG A 88 -13.85 8.16 2.81
C ARG A 88 -12.37 7.76 2.68
N THR A 89 -11.59 8.47 1.88
CA THR A 89 -10.13 8.25 1.77
C THR A 89 -9.45 8.42 3.13
N THR A 90 -9.75 9.52 3.82
CA THR A 90 -9.13 9.84 5.12
C THR A 90 -9.46 8.79 6.18
N GLU A 91 -10.71 8.28 6.20
CA GLU A 91 -11.11 7.18 7.09
C GLU A 91 -10.26 5.93 6.89
N GLN A 92 -10.01 5.53 5.63
CA GLN A 92 -9.19 4.34 5.33
C GLN A 92 -7.73 4.54 5.70
N ILE A 93 -7.16 5.70 5.35
CA ILE A 93 -5.77 6.01 5.64
C ILE A 93 -5.52 6.05 7.16
N THR A 94 -6.44 6.67 7.91
CA THR A 94 -6.39 6.73 9.38
C THR A 94 -6.50 5.35 10.00
N PHE A 95 -7.36 4.48 9.46
CA PHE A 95 -7.47 3.10 9.94
C PHE A 95 -6.15 2.34 9.74
N ILE A 96 -5.52 2.47 8.58
CA ILE A 96 -4.21 1.83 8.31
C ILE A 96 -3.10 2.43 9.20
N ASP A 97 -3.08 3.76 9.41
CA ASP A 97 -2.13 4.42 10.32
C ASP A 97 -2.24 3.84 11.74
N LYS A 98 -3.48 3.60 12.23
CA LYS A 98 -3.72 2.95 13.53
C LYS A 98 -3.19 1.51 13.57
N LEU A 99 -3.38 0.73 12.50
CA LEU A 99 -2.84 -0.63 12.40
C LEU A 99 -1.30 -0.64 12.42
N ILE A 100 -0.66 0.26 11.66
CA ILE A 100 0.79 0.43 11.66
C ILE A 100 1.30 0.73 13.07
N HIS A 101 0.70 1.70 13.76
CA HIS A 101 1.06 2.03 15.15
C HIS A 101 0.86 0.85 16.11
N GLN A 102 -0.25 0.13 15.98
CA GLN A 102 -0.54 -1.04 16.80
C GLN A 102 0.51 -2.13 16.60
N LEU A 103 0.91 -2.42 15.36
CA LEU A 103 1.93 -3.43 15.04
C LEU A 103 3.32 -3.01 15.52
N VAL A 104 3.74 -1.77 15.29
CA VAL A 104 5.02 -1.26 15.80
C VAL A 104 5.08 -1.37 17.32
N LYS A 105 3.99 -1.03 18.02
CA LYS A 105 3.92 -1.13 19.48
C LYS A 105 3.90 -2.58 19.96
N LYS A 106 3.00 -3.42 19.45
CA LYS A 106 2.77 -4.79 19.96
C LYS A 106 3.83 -5.79 19.49
N ALA A 107 4.16 -5.79 18.20
CA ALA A 107 5.09 -6.75 17.60
C ALA A 107 6.51 -6.20 17.51
N GLY A 108 6.65 -4.89 17.26
CA GLY A 108 7.95 -4.26 17.04
C GLY A 108 8.69 -3.85 18.31
N ASN A 109 8.02 -3.87 19.47
CA ASN A 109 8.51 -3.31 20.74
C ASN A 109 8.94 -1.83 20.61
N GLY A 110 8.24 -1.08 19.76
CA GLY A 110 8.51 0.34 19.50
C GLY A 110 9.64 0.59 18.51
N ILE A 111 10.09 1.86 18.51
CA ILE A 111 11.18 2.36 17.69
C ILE A 111 12.36 2.66 18.62
N ASN A 112 13.53 2.19 18.24
CA ASN A 112 14.77 2.49 18.92
C ASN A 112 15.12 3.99 18.69
N PRO A 113 15.34 4.79 19.75
CA PRO A 113 15.52 6.24 19.63
C PRO A 113 16.83 6.64 18.96
N ASP A 114 17.87 5.81 19.03
CA ASP A 114 19.20 6.12 18.49
C ASP A 114 19.30 5.83 16.99
N THR A 115 18.57 4.80 16.54
CA THR A 115 18.64 4.30 15.16
C THR A 115 17.42 4.65 14.33
N GLU A 116 16.35 5.14 14.96
CA GLU A 116 15.02 5.35 14.37
C GLU A 116 14.43 4.10 13.70
N GLN A 117 14.91 2.92 14.07
CA GLN A 117 14.50 1.62 13.52
C GLN A 117 13.61 0.86 14.50
N ILE A 118 12.78 -0.05 13.98
CA ILE A 118 11.94 -0.93 14.79
C ILE A 118 12.84 -1.90 15.55
N VAL A 119 12.57 -2.08 16.85
CA VAL A 119 13.39 -2.94 17.72
C VAL A 119 13.33 -4.40 17.30
N ASN A 120 12.13 -4.91 17.01
CA ASN A 120 11.92 -6.30 16.57
C ASN A 120 11.30 -6.38 15.15
N PRO A 121 12.07 -6.10 14.08
CA PRO A 121 11.54 -6.01 12.72
C PRO A 121 11.17 -7.35 12.09
N TYR A 122 11.64 -8.46 12.68
CA TYR A 122 11.45 -9.83 12.18
C TYR A 122 10.35 -10.60 12.92
N GLU A 123 9.62 -9.96 13.83
CA GLU A 123 8.54 -10.60 14.56
C GLU A 123 7.43 -11.05 13.60
N GLU A 124 7.09 -12.35 13.64
CA GLU A 124 6.06 -12.95 12.79
C GLU A 124 4.85 -13.39 13.62
N ALA A 125 5.07 -14.01 14.78
CA ALA A 125 4.01 -14.60 15.59
C ALA A 125 3.06 -13.53 16.14
N LEU A 126 3.59 -12.38 16.56
CA LEU A 126 2.75 -11.26 17.01
C LEU A 126 2.07 -10.54 15.86
N VAL A 127 2.66 -10.53 14.66
CA VAL A 127 1.98 -10.03 13.45
C VAL A 127 0.77 -10.91 13.16
N GLU A 128 0.94 -12.23 13.10
CA GLU A 128 -0.18 -13.16 12.91
C GLU A 128 -1.22 -13.03 14.02
N LYS A 129 -0.79 -12.89 15.28
CA LYS A 129 -1.71 -12.70 16.40
C LYS A 129 -2.59 -11.47 16.18
N VAL A 130 -2.00 -10.32 15.86
CA VAL A 130 -2.75 -9.07 15.68
C VAL A 130 -3.57 -9.10 14.39
N MET A 131 -2.98 -9.53 13.27
CA MET A 131 -3.60 -9.42 11.96
C MET A 131 -4.64 -10.51 11.70
N LEU A 132 -4.34 -11.76 12.08
CA LEU A 132 -5.22 -12.91 11.83
C LEU A 132 -6.09 -13.21 13.05
N LYS A 133 -5.48 -13.44 14.23
CA LYS A 133 -6.22 -13.91 15.42
C LYS A 133 -7.11 -12.81 16.02
N GLU A 134 -6.62 -11.58 16.14
CA GLU A 134 -7.40 -10.39 16.53
C GLU A 134 -8.20 -9.79 15.36
N ARG A 135 -8.26 -10.49 14.22
CA ARG A 135 -9.06 -10.21 13.02
C ARG A 135 -8.82 -8.86 12.31
N GLN A 136 -7.75 -8.14 12.64
CA GLN A 136 -7.50 -6.81 12.06
C GLN A 136 -7.33 -6.82 10.54
N ALA A 137 -6.77 -7.88 9.96
CA ALA A 137 -6.62 -8.02 8.51
C ALA A 137 -7.97 -8.26 7.79
N PHE A 138 -8.91 -8.94 8.43
CA PHE A 138 -10.25 -9.14 7.87
C PHE A 138 -11.06 -7.84 7.88
N ASP A 139 -10.94 -7.05 8.95
CA ASP A 139 -11.53 -5.72 9.02
C ASP A 139 -10.92 -4.78 7.98
N LEU A 140 -9.60 -4.86 7.78
CA LEU A 140 -8.90 -4.15 6.72
C LEU A 140 -9.42 -4.55 5.34
N GLU A 141 -9.51 -5.85 5.04
CA GLU A 141 -10.00 -6.36 3.77
C GLU A 141 -11.40 -5.84 3.45
N LYS A 142 -12.32 -5.97 4.43
CA LYS A 142 -13.70 -5.47 4.32
C LYS A 142 -13.72 -3.98 3.97
N ARG A 143 -12.99 -3.17 4.74
CA ARG A 143 -12.92 -1.72 4.56
C ARG A 143 -12.35 -1.30 3.20
N LEU A 144 -11.32 -2.00 2.72
CA LEU A 144 -10.73 -1.75 1.40
C LEU A 144 -11.70 -2.08 0.26
N ASN A 145 -12.46 -3.16 0.41
CA ASN A 145 -13.51 -3.54 -0.54
C ASN A 145 -14.64 -2.52 -0.54
N GLU A 146 -15.16 -2.16 0.65
CA GLU A 146 -16.19 -1.14 0.80
C GLU A 146 -15.77 0.22 0.20
N TYR A 147 -14.50 0.59 0.34
CA TYR A 147 -13.97 1.80 -0.29
C TYR A 147 -13.98 1.73 -1.82
N THR A 148 -13.59 0.58 -2.38
CA THR A 148 -13.64 0.38 -3.84
C THR A 148 -15.08 0.37 -4.35
N ASP A 149 -15.97 -0.32 -3.65
CA ASP A 149 -17.39 -0.41 -3.99
C ASP A 149 -18.05 0.98 -3.90
N PHE A 150 -17.74 1.78 -2.88
CA PHE A 150 -18.13 3.19 -2.79
C PHE A 150 -17.68 3.99 -4.01
N ILE A 151 -16.42 3.87 -4.44
CA ILE A 151 -15.94 4.61 -5.62
C ILE A 151 -16.73 4.19 -6.86
N ASN A 152 -16.85 2.88 -7.09
CA ASN A 152 -17.53 2.36 -8.27
C ASN A 152 -19.02 2.74 -8.30
N GLN A 153 -19.68 2.84 -7.15
CA GLN A 153 -21.09 3.26 -7.05
C GLN A 153 -21.28 4.77 -7.26
N GLU A 154 -20.47 5.61 -6.60
CA GLU A 154 -20.62 7.08 -6.64
C GLU A 154 -20.05 7.72 -7.91
N PHE A 155 -19.12 7.01 -8.55
CA PHE A 155 -18.36 7.44 -9.72
C PHE A 155 -18.40 6.35 -10.80
N ASP A 156 -19.60 5.95 -11.21
CA ASP A 156 -20.01 4.86 -12.17
C ASP A 156 -19.16 4.70 -13.46
N TYR A 157 -18.31 5.68 -13.79
CA TYR A 157 -17.31 5.56 -14.84
C TYR A 157 -16.13 4.63 -14.47
N PHE A 158 -15.79 4.57 -13.19
CA PHE A 158 -14.66 3.80 -12.72
C PHE A 158 -15.08 2.37 -12.41
N LYS A 159 -14.54 1.42 -13.17
CA LYS A 159 -14.58 -0.01 -12.83
C LYS A 159 -13.29 -0.38 -12.13
N LEU A 160 -13.04 0.19 -10.94
CA LEU A 160 -11.85 -0.13 -10.19
C LEU A 160 -11.91 -1.58 -9.71
N SER A 161 -10.82 -2.30 -9.92
CA SER A 161 -10.59 -3.59 -9.28
C SER A 161 -10.54 -3.42 -7.77
N LYS A 162 -11.10 -4.36 -7.02
CA LYS A 162 -10.96 -4.38 -5.55
C LYS A 162 -9.50 -4.31 -5.14
N LEU A 163 -9.16 -3.39 -4.23
CA LEU A 163 -7.79 -3.23 -3.71
C LEU A 163 -7.21 -4.54 -3.17
N THR A 164 -8.07 -5.41 -2.64
CA THR A 164 -7.75 -6.72 -2.07
C THR A 164 -7.48 -7.80 -3.13
N THR A 165 -7.83 -7.60 -4.41
CA THR A 165 -7.55 -8.62 -5.45
C THR A 165 -6.14 -8.51 -6.03
N ASN A 166 -5.44 -7.41 -5.75
CA ASN A 166 -4.13 -7.14 -6.31
C ASN A 166 -3.01 -8.05 -5.74
N TYR A 167 -3.22 -8.79 -4.65
CA TYR A 167 -2.19 -9.72 -4.15
C TYR A 167 -1.83 -10.80 -5.17
N GLN A 168 -2.79 -11.21 -6.01
CA GLN A 168 -2.57 -12.20 -7.05
C GLN A 168 -1.52 -11.75 -8.09
N ARG A 169 -1.23 -10.44 -8.16
CA ARG A 169 -0.20 -9.88 -9.03
C ARG A 169 1.20 -9.95 -8.43
N ASN A 170 1.33 -10.14 -7.11
CA ASN A 170 2.61 -10.22 -6.42
C ASN A 170 3.30 -11.55 -6.77
N LEU A 171 4.57 -11.44 -7.18
CA LEU A 171 5.36 -12.56 -7.69
C LEU A 171 5.51 -13.68 -6.66
N ARG A 172 5.50 -13.39 -5.34
CA ARG A 172 5.53 -14.40 -4.27
C ARG A 172 4.41 -15.45 -4.48
N TYR A 173 3.18 -15.00 -4.75
CA TYR A 173 2.02 -15.88 -4.95
C TYR A 173 1.98 -16.50 -6.36
N LYS A 174 2.56 -15.82 -7.34
CA LYS A 174 2.66 -16.37 -8.71
C LYS A 174 3.67 -17.51 -8.80
N LEU A 175 4.80 -17.38 -8.12
CA LEU A 175 5.94 -18.28 -8.22
C LEU A 175 5.79 -19.52 -7.32
N LEU A 176 5.01 -19.45 -6.24
CA LEU A 176 4.81 -20.57 -5.31
C LEU A 176 3.41 -21.17 -5.43
N PRO A 177 3.26 -22.42 -5.90
CA PRO A 177 1.96 -23.07 -6.07
C PRO A 177 1.10 -23.16 -4.81
N SER A 178 1.72 -23.33 -3.64
CA SER A 178 1.05 -23.41 -2.32
C SER A 178 0.31 -22.12 -1.96
N HIS A 179 0.78 -20.99 -2.48
CA HIS A 179 0.27 -19.66 -2.16
C HIS A 179 -0.78 -19.15 -3.15
N LYS A 180 -1.06 -19.90 -4.24
CA LYS A 180 -2.08 -19.53 -5.25
C LYS A 180 -3.52 -19.59 -4.75
N LYS A 181 -3.77 -20.32 -3.65
CA LYS A 181 -5.10 -20.52 -3.06
C LYS A 181 -5.34 -19.69 -1.79
N GLU A 182 -4.36 -18.91 -1.36
CA GLU A 182 -4.50 -18.08 -0.16
C GLU A 182 -5.38 -16.87 -0.43
N ASP A 183 -6.20 -16.52 0.55
CA ASP A 183 -6.97 -15.27 0.55
C ASP A 183 -6.07 -14.06 0.83
N PHE A 184 -6.62 -12.85 0.68
CA PHE A 184 -5.88 -11.59 0.92
C PHE A 184 -5.20 -11.57 2.29
N VAL A 185 -5.90 -12.03 3.33
CA VAL A 185 -5.42 -11.98 4.71
C VAL A 185 -4.21 -12.89 4.91
N ASN A 186 -4.34 -14.15 4.53
CA ASN A 186 -3.27 -15.13 4.70
C ASN A 186 -2.08 -14.79 3.81
N ALA A 187 -2.35 -14.36 2.58
CA ALA A 187 -1.31 -13.94 1.66
C ALA A 187 -0.40 -12.89 2.31
N TYR A 188 -0.98 -11.77 2.75
CA TYR A 188 -0.20 -10.63 3.23
C TYR A 188 0.39 -10.81 4.64
N PHE A 189 -0.27 -11.54 5.54
CA PHE A 189 0.05 -11.45 6.97
C PHE A 189 0.39 -12.77 7.65
N LYS A 190 0.22 -13.92 6.98
CA LYS A 190 0.64 -15.22 7.53
C LYS A 190 2.14 -15.43 7.34
N ASN A 191 2.84 -15.77 8.43
CA ASN A 191 4.30 -15.91 8.51
C ASN A 191 5.02 -14.74 7.82
N THR A 192 4.52 -13.52 8.06
CA THR A 192 5.07 -12.31 7.46
C THR A 192 5.83 -11.52 8.53
N PRO A 193 7.14 -11.29 8.36
CA PRO A 193 7.92 -10.42 9.23
C PRO A 193 7.28 -9.04 9.37
N LEU A 194 7.29 -8.48 10.58
CA LEU A 194 6.71 -7.17 10.87
C LEU A 194 7.10 -6.10 9.85
N ILE A 195 8.38 -5.99 9.52
CA ILE A 195 8.86 -4.95 8.61
C ILE A 195 8.21 -5.03 7.21
N LEU A 196 7.89 -6.25 6.74
CA LEU A 196 7.20 -6.49 5.46
C LEU A 196 5.69 -6.27 5.59
N ALA A 197 5.08 -6.66 6.71
CA ALA A 197 3.68 -6.36 6.98
C ALA A 197 3.42 -4.84 6.94
N LEU A 198 4.34 -4.04 7.50
CA LEU A 198 4.28 -2.58 7.42
C LEU A 198 4.42 -2.07 5.98
N SER A 199 5.33 -2.64 5.17
CA SER A 199 5.44 -2.31 3.73
C SER A 199 4.10 -2.52 3.01
N HIS A 200 3.43 -3.63 3.30
CA HIS A 200 2.14 -3.96 2.69
C HIS A 200 1.05 -2.95 3.07
N LEU A 201 0.98 -2.57 4.34
CA LEU A 201 0.04 -1.54 4.81
C LEU A 201 0.30 -0.18 4.16
N GLN A 202 1.56 0.25 4.09
CA GLN A 202 1.92 1.52 3.44
C GLN A 202 1.67 1.50 1.92
N LEU A 203 1.89 0.37 1.27
CA LEU A 203 1.54 0.19 -0.14
C LEU A 203 0.03 0.32 -0.36
N LEU A 204 -0.79 -0.23 0.55
CA LEU A 204 -2.25 -0.08 0.50
C LEU A 204 -2.68 1.39 0.66
N GLN A 205 -2.04 2.16 1.55
CA GLN A 205 -2.27 3.60 1.66
C GLN A 205 -1.97 4.34 0.35
N ASN A 206 -0.85 4.02 -0.29
CA ASN A 206 -0.51 4.61 -1.59
C ASN A 206 -1.52 4.24 -2.68
N ASN A 207 -2.04 3.01 -2.68
CA ASN A 207 -3.08 2.59 -3.63
C ASN A 207 -4.42 3.31 -3.39
N ILE A 208 -4.81 3.54 -2.13
CA ILE A 208 -6.00 4.34 -1.78
C ILE A 208 -5.85 5.76 -2.33
N LEU A 209 -4.71 6.40 -2.10
CA LEU A 209 -4.43 7.76 -2.59
C LEU A 209 -4.39 7.82 -4.12
N ARG A 210 -3.87 6.78 -4.78
CA ARG A 210 -3.91 6.68 -6.24
C ARG A 210 -5.34 6.59 -6.77
N TYR A 211 -6.21 5.79 -6.13
CA TYR A 211 -7.61 5.69 -6.52
C TYR A 211 -8.34 7.02 -6.33
N GLU A 212 -8.10 7.71 -5.20
CA GLU A 212 -8.59 9.08 -5.02
C GLU A 212 -8.11 10.01 -6.13
N GLU A 213 -6.82 9.97 -6.48
CA GLU A 213 -6.24 10.79 -7.53
C GLU A 213 -6.90 10.55 -8.90
N GLU A 214 -7.11 9.28 -9.27
CA GLU A 214 -7.77 8.91 -10.53
C GLU A 214 -9.19 9.47 -10.58
N VAL A 215 -9.97 9.32 -9.50
CA VAL A 215 -11.34 9.84 -9.40
C VAL A 215 -11.35 11.37 -9.51
N ILE A 216 -10.44 12.06 -8.82
CA ILE A 216 -10.29 13.52 -8.87
C ILE A 216 -9.93 14.00 -10.28
N LYS A 217 -8.97 13.36 -10.96
CA LYS A 217 -8.58 13.74 -12.32
C LYS A 217 -9.77 13.68 -13.26
N TYR A 218 -10.55 12.62 -13.21
CA TYR A 218 -11.76 12.49 -14.02
C TYR A 218 -12.80 13.55 -13.69
N MET A 219 -13.05 13.81 -12.39
CA MET A 219 -13.97 14.87 -11.99
C MET A 219 -13.55 16.21 -12.59
N ILE A 220 -12.26 16.56 -12.59
CA ILE A 220 -11.75 17.81 -13.19
C ILE A 220 -11.91 17.78 -14.72
N LEU A 221 -11.49 16.71 -15.40
CA LEU A 221 -11.59 16.59 -16.86
C LEU A 221 -13.03 16.71 -17.35
N SER A 222 -13.99 16.14 -16.62
CA SER A 222 -15.42 16.25 -16.94
C SER A 222 -15.98 17.68 -16.85
N LEU A 223 -15.24 18.62 -16.24
CA LEU A 223 -15.60 20.04 -16.23
C LEU A 223 -15.07 20.78 -17.46
N VAL A 224 -14.02 20.26 -18.10
CA VAL A 224 -13.37 20.83 -19.28
C VAL A 224 -14.03 20.30 -20.56
N ASP A 225 -14.37 19.02 -20.59
CA ASP A 225 -14.89 18.33 -21.79
C ASP A 225 -16.38 18.54 -22.07
N LYS A 226 -17.08 19.36 -21.27
CA LYS A 226 -18.44 19.80 -21.62
C LYS A 226 -18.38 20.87 -22.72
N LYS A 227 -18.16 20.42 -23.95
CA LYS A 227 -18.60 21.06 -25.19
C LYS A 227 -19.74 20.27 -25.80
#